data_AF-A0A653P9A2-F1
#
_entry.id   AF-A0A653P9A2-F1
#
_cell.length_a   1.000
_cell.length_b   1.000
_cell.length_c   1.000
_cell.angle_alpha   90.00
_cell.angle_beta   90.00
_cell.angle_gamma   90.00
#
_symmetry.space_group_name_H-M   'P 1'
#
loop_
_entity.id
_entity.type
_entity.pdbx_description
1 polymer ?
#
loop_
_entity_poly.entity_id
_entity_poly.type
_entity_poly.pdbx_seq_one_letter_code
_entity_poly.pdbx_strand_id
1 'polypeptide(L)'
;MTSNDVLSMYENLAGVSSQMKGAAEAGDWAGFDKLKTQASAEAGAAAGGVPALDGAMRQRKVDLIKQLMANDRAIREVTEPWMGQLDRAMCAH
;
A
#
# COMPACT_ATOMS: atom_id res chain seq x y z
N MET A 1 -15.88 -9.28 11.19
CA MET A 1 -15.17 -8.04 11.56
C MET A 1 -16.14 -7.09 12.24
N THR A 2 -15.74 -6.51 13.36
CA THR A 2 -16.38 -5.36 13.99
C THR A 2 -15.91 -4.06 13.34
N SER A 3 -16.54 -2.92 13.64
CA SER A 3 -16.08 -1.61 13.18
C SER A 3 -14.65 -1.30 13.63
N ASN A 4 -14.26 -1.73 14.82
CA ASN A 4 -12.88 -1.58 15.32
C ASN A 4 -11.92 -2.47 14.53
N ASP A 5 -12.30 -3.71 14.21
CA ASP A 5 -11.47 -4.60 13.39
C ASP A 5 -11.22 -3.99 12.01
N VAL A 6 -12.23 -3.34 11.42
CA VAL A 6 -12.09 -2.64 10.14
C VAL A 6 -11.08 -1.51 10.25
N LEU A 7 -11.18 -0.69 11.31
CA LEU A 7 -10.29 0.44 11.46
C LEU A 7 -8.85 -0.01 11.69
N SER A 8 -8.64 -0.97 12.58
CA SER A 8 -7.32 -1.58 12.84
C SER A 8 -6.71 -2.17 11.57
N MET A 9 -7.52 -2.84 10.73
CA MET A 9 -7.06 -3.38 9.45
C MET A 9 -6.54 -2.27 8.51
N TYR A 10 -7.27 -1.15 8.37
CA TYR A 10 -6.80 -0.02 7.57
C TYR A 10 -5.56 0.66 8.16
N GLU A 11 -5.44 0.73 9.49
CA GLU A 11 -4.27 1.28 10.17
C GLU A 11 -3.03 0.40 9.94
N ASN A 12 -3.18 -0.92 10.05
CA ASN A 12 -2.13 -1.88 9.73
C ASN A 12 -1.71 -1.76 8.27
N LEU A 13 -2.66 -1.73 7.34
CA LEU A 13 -2.38 -1.60 5.91
C LEU A 13 -1.61 -0.30 5.61
N ALA A 14 -2.02 0.83 6.21
CA ALA A 14 -1.32 2.12 6.08
C ALA A 14 0.11 2.07 6.66
N GLY A 15 0.29 1.37 7.78
CA GLY A 15 1.59 1.14 8.39
C GLY A 15 2.53 0.30 7.50
N VAL A 16 2.04 -0.81 6.95
CA VAL A 16 2.81 -1.66 6.03
C VAL A 16 3.14 -0.91 4.74
N SER A 17 2.17 -0.20 4.16
CA SER A 17 2.40 0.62 2.96
C SER A 17 3.44 1.74 3.19
N SER A 18 3.50 2.32 4.39
CA SER A 18 4.53 3.31 4.74
C SER A 18 5.93 2.66 4.83
N GLN A 19 6.01 1.42 5.30
CA GLN A 19 7.26 0.65 5.28
C GLN A 19 7.65 0.26 3.85
N MET A 20 6.69 -0.09 2.99
CA MET A 20 6.94 -0.35 1.57
C MET A 20 7.51 0.88 0.87
N LYS A 21 6.98 2.08 1.15
CA LYS A 21 7.53 3.34 0.66
C LYS A 21 9.00 3.50 1.05
N GLY A 22 9.32 3.30 2.34
CA GLY A 22 10.70 3.39 2.83
C GLY A 22 11.63 2.35 2.20
N ALA A 23 11.16 1.11 2.01
CA ALA A 23 11.93 0.06 1.35
C ALA A 23 12.21 0.38 -0.13
N ALA A 24 11.22 0.91 -0.86
CA ALA A 24 11.39 1.35 -2.23
C ALA A 24 12.40 2.51 -2.33
N GLU A 25 12.26 3.53 -1.48
CA GLU A 25 13.19 4.69 -1.41
C GLU A 25 14.63 4.25 -1.09
N ALA A 26 14.80 3.20 -0.30
CA ALA A 26 16.11 2.62 0.04
C ALA A 26 16.64 1.60 -1.01
N GLY A 27 15.83 1.23 -2.01
CA GLY A 27 16.17 0.18 -2.96
C GLY A 27 16.18 -1.24 -2.38
N ASP A 28 15.58 -1.45 -1.19
CA ASP A 28 15.45 -2.77 -0.56
C ASP A 28 14.28 -3.55 -1.19
N TRP A 29 14.50 -4.08 -2.39
CA TRP A 29 13.48 -4.82 -3.13
C TRP A 29 13.06 -6.13 -2.47
N ALA A 30 13.97 -6.78 -1.73
CA ALA A 30 13.66 -8.00 -1.00
C ALA A 30 12.75 -7.71 0.21
N GLY A 31 13.04 -6.65 0.96
CA GLY A 31 12.15 -6.16 2.02
C GLY A 31 10.81 -5.69 1.47
N PHE A 32 10.83 -4.96 0.35
CA PHE A 32 9.63 -4.51 -0.34
C PHE A 32 8.70 -5.68 -0.72
N ASP A 33 9.24 -6.75 -1.31
CA ASP A 33 8.43 -7.90 -1.74
C ASP A 33 7.78 -8.66 -0.57
N LYS A 34 8.49 -8.78 0.56
CA LYS A 34 7.94 -9.32 1.81
C LYS A 34 6.78 -8.46 2.33
N LEU A 35 6.98 -7.14 2.38
CA LEU A 35 5.96 -6.20 2.84
C LEU A 35 4.74 -6.17 1.91
N LYS A 36 4.95 -6.28 0.60
CA LYS A 36 3.88 -6.39 -0.41
C LYS A 36 3.00 -7.63 -0.16
N THR A 37 3.62 -8.76 0.19
CA THR A 37 2.88 -9.99 0.54
C THR A 37 2.02 -9.79 1.78
N GLN A 38 2.55 -9.13 2.81
CA GLN A 38 1.81 -8.78 4.01
C GLN A 38 0.63 -7.82 3.71
N ALA A 39 0.88 -6.76 2.92
CA ALA A 39 -0.15 -5.80 2.52
C ALA A 39 -1.28 -6.48 1.72
N SER A 40 -0.93 -7.42 0.84
CA SER A 40 -1.90 -8.18 0.04
C SER A 40 -2.79 -9.06 0.92
N ALA A 41 -2.23 -9.70 1.95
CA ALA A 41 -2.99 -10.50 2.90
C ALA A 41 -3.95 -9.64 3.73
N GLU A 42 -3.50 -8.47 4.22
CA GLU A 42 -4.31 -7.53 4.99
C GLU A 42 -5.46 -6.97 4.13
N ALA A 43 -5.17 -6.55 2.90
CA ALA A 43 -6.19 -6.06 1.97
C ALA A 43 -7.21 -7.16 1.58
N GLY A 44 -6.75 -8.42 1.49
CA GLY A 44 -7.61 -9.58 1.22
C GLY A 44 -8.69 -9.77 2.28
N ALA A 45 -8.44 -9.41 3.54
CA ALA A 45 -9.44 -9.47 4.60
C ALA A 45 -10.65 -8.55 4.34
N ALA A 46 -10.47 -7.47 3.56
CA ALA A 46 -11.53 -6.56 3.17
C ALA A 46 -12.36 -7.03 1.95
N ALA A 47 -11.92 -8.06 1.22
CA ALA A 47 -12.52 -8.48 -0.05
C ALA A 47 -13.95 -9.01 0.10
N GLY A 48 -14.30 -9.54 1.28
CA GLY A 48 -15.67 -9.98 1.62
C GLY A 48 -16.62 -8.83 1.96
N GLY A 49 -16.17 -7.58 1.86
CA GLY A 49 -16.87 -6.41 2.36
C GLY A 49 -16.56 -6.14 3.83
N VAL A 50 -16.68 -4.88 4.22
CA VAL A 50 -16.45 -4.43 5.60
C VAL A 50 -17.73 -3.78 6.14
N PRO A 51 -18.05 -3.94 7.43
CA PRO A 51 -19.11 -3.17 8.08
C PRO A 51 -19.02 -1.68 7.76
N ALA A 52 -20.18 -1.03 7.65
CA ALA A 52 -20.23 0.41 7.51
C ALA A 52 -19.67 1.08 8.78
N LEU A 53 -18.80 2.06 8.58
CA LEU A 53 -18.33 2.95 9.64
C LEU A 53 -19.09 4.28 9.55
N ASP A 54 -19.32 4.91 10.69
CA ASP A 54 -19.95 6.21 10.81
C ASP A 54 -19.05 7.21 11.57
N GLY A 55 -19.49 8.47 11.61
CA GLY A 55 -18.86 9.55 12.36
C GLY A 55 -17.33 9.62 12.22
N ALA A 56 -16.66 9.65 13.37
CA ALA A 56 -15.21 9.76 13.46
C ALA A 56 -14.47 8.56 12.84
N MET A 57 -15.01 7.34 12.97
CA MET A 57 -14.39 6.13 12.41
C MET A 57 -14.41 6.16 10.88
N ARG A 58 -15.50 6.64 10.28
CA ARG A 58 -15.59 6.85 8.83
C ARG A 58 -14.56 7.86 8.35
N GLN A 59 -14.42 8.98 9.06
CA GLN A 59 -13.44 10.01 8.71
C GLN A 59 -12.01 9.47 8.80
N ARG A 60 -11.69 8.75 9.87
CA ARG A 60 -10.38 8.12 10.06
C ARG A 60 -10.05 7.12 8.94
N LYS A 61 -11.01 6.29 8.52
CA LYS A 61 -10.84 5.39 7.37
C LYS A 61 -10.52 6.17 6.08
N VAL A 62 -11.19 7.30 5.83
CA VAL A 62 -10.92 8.14 4.65
C VAL A 62 -9.49 8.67 4.68
N ASP A 63 -9.01 9.12 5.84
CA ASP A 63 -7.64 9.64 5.98
C ASP A 63 -6.59 8.54 5.76
N LEU A 64 -6.84 7.33 6.25
CA LEU A 64 -5.98 6.16 6.00
C LEU A 64 -5.93 5.78 4.52
N ILE A 65 -7.06 5.82 3.81
CA ILE A 65 -7.10 5.56 2.36
C ILE A 65 -6.29 6.61 1.60
N LYS A 66 -6.38 7.89 1.97
CA LYS A 66 -5.56 8.96 1.37
C LYS A 66 -4.06 8.71 1.61
N GLN A 67 -3.69 8.27 2.81
CA GLN A 67 -2.30 7.91 3.13
C GLN A 67 -1.81 6.75 2.26
N LEU A 68 -2.63 5.69 2.08
CA LEU A 68 -2.31 4.58 1.19
C LEU A 68 -2.05 5.05 -0.24
N MET A 69 -2.94 5.89 -0.78
CA MET A 69 -2.79 6.43 -2.14
C MET A 69 -1.53 7.29 -2.29
N ALA A 70 -1.16 8.05 -1.24
CA ALA A 70 0.06 8.86 -1.24
C ALA A 70 1.33 7.99 -1.20
N ASN A 71 1.33 6.93 -0.40
CA ASN A 71 2.43 5.96 -0.35
C ASN A 71 2.60 5.22 -1.68
N ASP A 72 1.51 4.76 -2.29
CA ASP A 72 1.51 4.11 -3.60
C ASP A 72 2.10 5.03 -4.68
N ARG A 73 1.75 6.31 -4.65
CA ARG A 73 2.34 7.31 -5.55
C ARG A 73 3.85 7.44 -5.33
N ALA A 74 4.31 7.57 -4.09
CA ALA A 74 5.75 7.68 -3.79
C ALA A 74 6.53 6.42 -4.21
N ILE A 75 5.95 5.22 -4.06
CA ILE A 75 6.53 3.97 -4.57
C ILE A 75 6.66 4.00 -6.10
N ARG A 76 5.63 4.47 -6.81
CA ARG A 76 5.66 4.61 -8.28
C ARG A 76 6.72 5.60 -8.76
N GLU A 77 6.89 6.71 -8.05
CA GLU A 77 7.93 7.71 -8.37
C GLU A 77 9.35 7.11 -8.38
N VAL A 78 9.61 6.07 -7.57
CA VAL A 78 10.90 5.36 -7.55
C VAL A 78 10.95 4.23 -8.60
N THR A 79 9.85 3.51 -8.79
CA THR A 79 9.84 2.26 -9.59
C THR A 79 9.60 2.49 -11.08
N GLU A 80 8.79 3.47 -11.47
CA GLU A 80 8.42 3.73 -12.87
C GLU A 80 9.57 4.22 -13.76
N PRO A 81 10.48 5.11 -13.30
CA PRO A 81 11.59 5.57 -14.14
C PRO A 81 12.51 4.44 -14.60
N TRP A 82 12.76 3.45 -13.74
CA TRP A 82 13.60 2.30 -14.05
C TRP A 82 12.92 1.31 -15.00
N MET A 83 11.60 1.08 -14.85
CA MET A 83 10.84 0.25 -15.80
C MET A 83 10.91 0.81 -17.23
N GLY A 84 10.75 2.12 -17.40
CA GLY A 84 10.92 2.74 -18.71
C GLY A 84 12.36 2.71 -19.25
N GLN A 85 13.37 2.66 -18.38
CA GLN A 85 14.76 2.44 -18.79
C GLN A 85 15.01 0.99 -19.24
N LEU A 86 14.46 0.00 -18.50
CA LEU A 86 14.54 -1.41 -18.88
C LEU A 86 13.84 -1.68 -20.21
N ASP A 87 12.62 -1.18 -20.41
CA ASP A 87 11.87 -1.37 -21.66
C ASP A 87 12.67 -0.84 -22.85
N ARG A 88 13.28 0.34 -22.71
CA ARG A 88 14.16 0.90 -23.75
C ARG A 88 15.39 0.04 -24.00
N ALA A 89 16.02 -0.50 -22.95
CA ALA A 89 17.19 -1.37 -23.09
C ALA A 89 16.83 -2.72 -23.76
N MET A 90 15.63 -3.25 -23.50
CA MET A 90 15.15 -4.51 -24.05
C MET A 90 14.65 -4.40 -25.50
N CYS A 91 14.10 -3.25 -25.90
CA CYS A 91 13.64 -2.99 -27.27
C CYS A 91 14.73 -2.42 -28.21
N ALA A 92 15.95 -2.21 -27.72
CA ALA A 92 17.07 -1.68 -28.52
C ALA A 92 17.79 -2.76 -29.37
N HIS A 93 17.20 -3.94 -29.54
CA HIS A 93 17.70 -5.07 -30.32
C HIS A 93 16.68 -5.53 -31.36
#